data_AF-A0A1V6S8R6-F1
#
_entry.id   AF-A0A1V6S8R6-F1
#
_cell.length_a   1.000
_cell.length_b   1.000
_cell.length_c   1.000
_cell.angle_alpha   90.00
_cell.angle_beta   90.00
_cell.angle_gamma   90.00
#
_symmetry.space_group_name_H-M   'P 1'
#
loop_
_entity.id
_entity.type
_entity.pdbx_description
1 polymer ?
#
loop_
_entity_poly.entity_id
_entity_poly.type
_entity_poly.pdbx_seq_one_letter_code
_entity_poly.pdbx_strand_id
1 'polypeptide(L)'
;MISNIIPETLPPSHLLRYLPAHQVLICLHCHYAIQPGAIVRHLKEIHYSNRLQRREFVAYASQFHLAKIDFVILPDETQFPVDLLPIHDGLACRFEGCAHLCATTKRMKAHWSSVHHNSASDNRSWRSVPLQTFFRGNALRYFTNPALLEFSTGSSEEPMSANEESPSTTITTPDADEQRIPSLSTYKHNISWSIEDTHLFNHYLSFTYKTMSSGPDTDGIFRIIVPQLAAQFPFLLHGILACSALHLASTNPQNQKSYVLQAIRHQDQALPAYHLETMHVDTDNCRAILAYAFFLVVYGLSPESEDDILFLSNKWEATPSSNWISLLRNGCSMLCNVWSELTHGSLAPFTALWREDLGTTVDPSDPILMSLLSVISESHEAADCGNRSSDSDMHIYRDAAFKLAEAFEFTRRCGASLSIWDALNSWPIRVLPEYFDLLDRNHPGALLLLAYYAILLKPLQAEWLLRGRVTKLMDEIGRRLEGSCSLHIWNLFLVAQRELLS
;
A
#
# COMPACT_ATOMS: atom_id res chain seq x y z
N MET A 1 0.47 -20.99 -27.00
CA MET A 1 -0.38 -19.87 -26.53
C MET A 1 -1.82 -20.26 -26.77
N ILE A 2 -2.53 -20.68 -25.71
CA ILE A 2 -3.96 -20.97 -25.81
C ILE A 2 -4.67 -19.62 -25.77
N SER A 3 -5.50 -19.33 -26.78
CA SER A 3 -6.26 -18.09 -26.85
C SER A 3 -7.12 -17.92 -25.60
N ASN A 4 -7.00 -16.79 -24.89
CA ASN A 4 -7.83 -16.48 -23.73
C ASN A 4 -9.28 -16.11 -24.10
N ILE A 5 -9.60 -16.05 -25.40
CA ILE A 5 -10.90 -15.67 -25.92
C ILE A 5 -11.87 -16.85 -25.78
N ILE A 6 -12.96 -16.65 -25.05
CA ILE A 6 -14.06 -17.63 -24.93
C ILE A 6 -14.81 -17.69 -26.27
N PRO A 7 -14.93 -18.87 -26.91
CA PRO A 7 -15.78 -19.06 -28.11
C PRO A 7 -17.24 -18.73 -27.80
N GLU A 8 -17.97 -18.19 -28.78
CA GLU A 8 -19.34 -17.67 -28.58
C GLU A 8 -20.36 -18.67 -28.02
N THR A 9 -20.08 -19.98 -28.09
CA THR A 9 -20.97 -21.07 -27.69
C THR A 9 -20.43 -21.96 -26.57
N LEU A 10 -19.39 -21.53 -25.83
CA LEU A 10 -18.79 -22.37 -24.79
C LEU A 10 -19.70 -22.50 -23.55
N PRO A 11 -20.08 -23.71 -23.12
CA PRO A 11 -20.89 -23.89 -21.91
C PRO A 11 -20.11 -23.47 -20.66
N PRO A 12 -20.75 -22.86 -19.64
CA PRO A 12 -20.07 -22.46 -18.41
C PRO A 12 -19.29 -23.59 -17.72
N SER A 13 -19.77 -24.82 -17.78
CA SER A 13 -19.13 -26.01 -17.19
C SER A 13 -17.79 -26.40 -17.82
N HIS A 14 -17.47 -25.88 -19.02
CA HIS A 14 -16.18 -26.11 -19.69
C HIS A 14 -15.10 -25.12 -19.25
N LEU A 15 -15.47 -24.00 -18.64
CA LEU A 15 -14.53 -23.03 -18.08
C LEU A 15 -14.54 -23.02 -16.56
N LEU A 16 -15.70 -23.24 -15.94
CA LEU A 16 -15.92 -23.09 -14.50
C LEU A 16 -16.35 -24.42 -13.89
N ARG A 17 -15.57 -24.91 -12.92
CA ARG A 17 -15.88 -26.13 -12.16
C ARG A 17 -16.11 -25.78 -10.70
N TYR A 18 -17.30 -26.11 -10.18
CA TYR A 18 -17.58 -25.99 -8.75
C TYR A 18 -17.03 -27.23 -8.02
N LEU A 19 -16.30 -27.01 -6.91
CA LEU A 19 -15.85 -28.05 -6.00
C LEU A 19 -16.67 -27.96 -4.69
N PRO A 20 -17.64 -28.88 -4.48
CA PRO A 20 -18.53 -28.81 -3.33
C PRO A 20 -17.83 -28.91 -1.97
N ALA A 21 -16.78 -29.73 -1.87
CA ALA A 21 -16.03 -29.95 -0.62
C ALA A 21 -15.40 -28.66 -0.06
N HIS A 22 -15.01 -27.74 -0.95
CA HIS A 22 -14.34 -26.49 -0.59
C HIS A 22 -15.22 -25.26 -0.82
N GLN A 23 -16.40 -25.44 -1.42
CA GLN A 23 -17.32 -24.38 -1.83
C GLN A 23 -16.66 -23.32 -2.72
N VAL A 24 -15.80 -23.75 -3.65
CA VAL A 24 -15.08 -22.86 -4.57
C VAL A 24 -15.41 -23.13 -6.02
N LEU A 25 -15.30 -22.09 -6.85
CA LEU A 25 -15.49 -22.18 -8.29
C LEU A 25 -14.14 -22.00 -9.00
N ILE A 26 -13.57 -23.08 -9.54
CA ILE A 26 -12.27 -23.08 -10.23
C ILE A 26 -12.44 -22.68 -11.69
N CYS A 27 -11.61 -21.76 -12.15
CA CYS A 27 -11.39 -21.54 -13.58
C CYS A 27 -10.46 -22.63 -14.13
N LEU A 28 -10.96 -23.46 -15.05
CA LEU A 28 -10.23 -24.57 -15.65
C LEU A 28 -9.09 -24.12 -16.57
N HIS A 29 -9.11 -22.86 -17.03
CA HIS A 29 -8.03 -22.30 -17.85
C HIS A 29 -6.95 -21.64 -16.99
N CYS A 30 -7.34 -20.97 -15.90
CA CYS A 30 -6.40 -20.27 -15.02
C CYS A 30 -5.87 -21.14 -13.87
N HIS A 31 -6.52 -22.27 -13.59
CA HIS A 31 -6.20 -23.20 -12.52
C HIS A 31 -6.14 -22.56 -11.13
N TYR A 32 -7.15 -21.74 -10.83
CA TYR A 32 -7.38 -21.18 -9.49
C TYR A 32 -8.86 -20.87 -9.28
N ALA A 33 -9.29 -20.81 -8.02
CA ALA A 33 -10.63 -20.46 -7.59
C ALA A 33 -10.95 -18.98 -7.78
N ILE A 34 -12.12 -18.67 -8.35
CA ILE A 34 -12.61 -17.30 -8.51
C ILE A 34 -13.47 -16.95 -7.30
N GLN A 35 -13.22 -15.78 -6.72
CA GLN A 35 -14.05 -15.28 -5.61
C GLN A 35 -15.45 -14.89 -6.09
N PRO A 36 -16.50 -15.03 -5.25
CA PRO A 36 -17.88 -14.73 -5.64
C PRO A 36 -18.05 -13.32 -6.23
N GLY A 37 -17.47 -12.30 -5.58
CA GLY A 37 -17.53 -10.91 -6.05
C GLY A 37 -16.66 -10.60 -7.26
N ALA A 38 -15.77 -11.51 -7.66
CA ALA A 38 -14.79 -11.30 -8.72
C ALA A 38 -15.14 -12.01 -10.04
N ILE A 39 -16.23 -12.78 -10.12
CA ILE A 39 -16.59 -13.57 -11.30
C ILE A 39 -16.75 -12.68 -12.55
N VAL A 40 -17.49 -11.58 -12.44
CA VAL A 40 -17.71 -10.66 -13.57
C VAL A 40 -16.39 -10.03 -14.03
N ARG A 41 -15.57 -9.60 -13.08
CA ARG A 41 -14.27 -8.97 -13.35
C ARG A 41 -13.31 -9.96 -14.01
N HIS A 42 -13.18 -11.17 -13.45
CA HIS A 42 -12.35 -12.25 -13.99
C HIS A 42 -12.72 -12.58 -15.44
N LEU A 43 -14.00 -12.77 -15.72
CA LEU A 43 -14.48 -13.07 -17.07
C LEU A 43 -14.25 -11.91 -18.06
N LYS A 44 -14.33 -10.66 -17.61
CA LYS A 44 -14.11 -9.46 -18.44
C LYS A 44 -12.63 -9.25 -18.74
N GLU A 45 -11.77 -9.35 -17.73
CA GLU A 45 -10.37 -8.91 -17.81
C GLU A 45 -9.43 -10.02 -18.27
N ILE A 46 -9.69 -11.27 -17.86
CA ILE A 46 -8.81 -12.41 -18.19
C ILE A 46 -9.29 -13.12 -19.44
N HIS A 47 -10.60 -13.26 -19.59
CA HIS A 47 -11.22 -14.01 -20.68
C HIS A 47 -11.89 -13.16 -21.77
N TYR A 48 -11.81 -11.81 -21.64
CA TYR A 48 -12.33 -10.84 -22.61
C TYR A 48 -13.78 -11.10 -23.06
N SER A 49 -14.60 -11.70 -22.19
CA SER A 49 -15.98 -12.08 -22.51
C SER A 49 -16.86 -10.85 -22.71
N ASN A 50 -17.81 -10.94 -23.66
CA ASN A 50 -18.77 -9.87 -23.90
C ASN A 50 -19.91 -9.89 -22.85
N ARG A 51 -20.74 -8.83 -22.83
CA ARG A 51 -21.80 -8.66 -21.82
C ARG A 51 -22.86 -9.78 -21.87
N LEU A 52 -23.16 -10.32 -23.05
CA LEU A 52 -24.18 -11.35 -23.24
C LEU A 52 -23.68 -12.69 -22.68
N GLN A 53 -22.46 -13.08 -23.03
CA GLN A 53 -21.80 -14.30 -22.54
C GLN A 53 -21.68 -14.30 -21.01
N ARG A 54 -21.22 -13.20 -20.40
CA ARG A 54 -21.05 -13.12 -18.94
C ARG A 54 -22.33 -13.43 -18.16
N ARG A 55 -23.51 -13.14 -18.71
CA ARG A 55 -24.78 -13.44 -18.04
C ARG A 55 -24.95 -14.93 -17.78
N GLU A 56 -24.58 -15.77 -18.72
CA GLU A 56 -24.70 -17.24 -18.58
C GLU A 56 -23.72 -17.79 -17.55
N PHE A 57 -22.46 -17.32 -17.55
CA PHE A 57 -21.46 -17.73 -16.56
C PHE A 57 -21.80 -17.25 -15.14
N VAL A 58 -22.34 -16.03 -15.00
CA VAL A 58 -22.79 -15.51 -13.70
C VAL A 58 -24.02 -16.28 -13.22
N ALA A 59 -24.98 -16.56 -14.11
CA ALA A 59 -26.15 -17.37 -13.77
C ALA A 59 -25.76 -18.79 -13.34
N TYR A 60 -24.79 -19.41 -14.03
CA TYR A 60 -24.23 -20.69 -13.63
C TYR A 60 -23.57 -20.63 -12.25
N ALA A 61 -22.71 -19.63 -12.02
CA ALA A 61 -22.04 -19.47 -10.73
C ALA A 61 -23.02 -19.21 -9.57
N SER A 62 -24.11 -18.49 -9.81
CA SER A 62 -25.13 -18.18 -8.79
C SER A 62 -25.93 -19.40 -8.31
N GLN A 63 -25.82 -20.55 -8.99
CA GLN A 63 -26.46 -21.80 -8.56
C GLN A 63 -25.73 -22.45 -7.38
N PHE A 64 -24.51 -22.01 -7.08
CA PHE A 64 -23.66 -22.60 -6.06
C PHE A 64 -23.47 -21.66 -4.87
N HIS A 65 -23.38 -22.24 -3.67
CA HIS A 65 -22.97 -21.50 -2.49
C HIS A 65 -21.44 -21.41 -2.48
N LEU A 66 -20.90 -20.24 -2.83
CA LEU A 66 -19.46 -20.03 -2.89
C LEU A 66 -18.95 -19.42 -1.58
N ALA A 67 -18.00 -20.09 -0.94
CA ALA A 67 -17.36 -19.60 0.27
C ALA A 67 -16.56 -18.30 -0.01
N LYS A 68 -16.58 -17.38 0.96
CA LYS A 68 -15.63 -16.26 0.98
C LYS A 68 -14.25 -16.79 1.38
N ILE A 69 -13.20 -16.04 1.03
CA ILE A 69 -11.78 -16.45 1.19
C ILE A 69 -11.49 -17.05 2.57
N ASP A 70 -11.96 -16.39 3.65
CA ASP A 70 -11.68 -16.80 5.03
C ASP A 70 -12.44 -18.05 5.49
N PHE A 71 -13.46 -18.45 4.73
CA PHE A 71 -14.32 -19.60 5.05
C PHE A 71 -14.14 -20.75 4.05
N VAL A 72 -13.13 -20.68 3.16
CA VAL A 72 -12.82 -21.81 2.29
C VAL A 72 -12.31 -22.96 3.14
N ILE A 73 -12.99 -24.09 3.04
CA ILE A 73 -12.66 -25.32 3.77
C ILE A 73 -11.38 -25.89 3.15
N LEU A 74 -10.31 -25.93 3.95
CA LEU A 74 -9.04 -26.54 3.53
C LEU A 74 -9.18 -28.07 3.41
N PRO A 75 -8.49 -28.70 2.45
CA PRO A 75 -8.56 -30.15 2.28
C PRO A 75 -8.00 -30.89 3.51
N ASP A 76 -8.65 -31.98 3.86
CA ASP A 76 -8.09 -32.98 4.78
C ASP A 76 -7.04 -33.88 4.08
N GLU A 77 -6.50 -34.85 4.81
CA GLU A 77 -5.47 -35.77 4.31
C GLU A 77 -5.90 -36.59 3.08
N THR A 78 -7.20 -36.86 2.94
CA THR A 78 -7.77 -37.64 1.84
C THR A 78 -8.13 -36.78 0.63
N GLN A 79 -8.22 -35.47 0.82
CA GLN A 79 -8.61 -34.48 -0.18
C GLN A 79 -7.41 -33.73 -0.79
N PHE A 80 -6.19 -33.98 -0.29
CA PHE A 80 -4.96 -33.43 -0.85
C PHE A 80 -4.25 -34.44 -1.77
N PRO A 81 -3.86 -34.07 -3.01
CA PRO A 81 -4.02 -32.76 -3.62
C PRO A 81 -5.45 -32.50 -4.10
N VAL A 82 -5.88 -31.24 -4.00
CA VAL A 82 -7.17 -30.79 -4.55
C VAL A 82 -7.07 -30.81 -6.07
N ASP A 83 -7.99 -31.54 -6.70
CA ASP A 83 -8.07 -31.65 -8.15
C ASP A 83 -8.17 -30.27 -8.82
N LEU A 84 -7.58 -30.15 -10.03
CA LEU A 84 -7.61 -28.95 -10.89
C LEU A 84 -6.75 -27.76 -10.43
N LEU A 85 -6.13 -27.83 -9.26
CA LEU A 85 -5.16 -26.85 -8.77
C LEU A 85 -3.72 -27.31 -9.00
N PRO A 86 -2.79 -26.40 -9.37
CA PRO A 86 -1.39 -26.75 -9.57
C PRO A 86 -0.72 -27.07 -8.24
N ILE A 87 0.11 -28.12 -8.24
CA ILE A 87 0.99 -28.47 -7.11
C ILE A 87 2.32 -27.74 -7.29
N HIS A 88 2.79 -27.10 -6.23
CA HIS A 88 4.05 -26.37 -6.18
C HIS A 88 4.98 -26.97 -5.15
N ASP A 89 6.29 -26.95 -5.41
CA ASP A 89 7.27 -27.29 -4.38
C ASP A 89 7.37 -26.14 -3.37
N GLY A 90 7.20 -26.46 -2.09
CA GLY A 90 7.30 -25.48 -1.03
C GLY A 90 7.85 -26.03 0.26
N LEU A 91 7.77 -25.23 1.31
CA LEU A 91 8.45 -25.46 2.58
C LEU A 91 7.46 -25.29 3.74
N ALA A 92 7.48 -26.24 4.67
CA ALA A 92 6.77 -26.16 5.94
C ALA A 92 7.74 -25.93 7.09
N CYS A 93 7.37 -25.04 8.00
CA CYS A 93 8.14 -24.80 9.22
C CYS A 93 8.23 -26.08 10.06
N ARG A 94 9.40 -26.33 10.66
CA ARG A 94 9.63 -27.45 11.62
C ARG A 94 9.68 -26.98 13.07
N PHE A 95 9.23 -25.77 13.37
CA PHE A 95 9.09 -25.34 14.75
C PHE A 95 7.83 -25.96 15.36
N GLU A 96 7.93 -26.46 16.60
CA GLU A 96 6.82 -27.14 17.26
C GLU A 96 5.60 -26.21 17.40
N GLY A 97 4.42 -26.70 16.98
CA GLY A 97 3.19 -25.90 16.96
C GLY A 97 3.09 -24.86 15.83
N CYS A 98 4.06 -24.77 14.92
CA CYS A 98 4.03 -23.81 13.81
C CYS A 98 3.50 -24.43 12.50
N ALA A 99 2.37 -23.91 12.00
CA ALA A 99 1.76 -24.33 10.75
C ALA A 99 2.16 -23.48 9.52
N HIS A 100 3.26 -22.72 9.59
CA HIS A 100 3.64 -21.80 8.51
C HIS A 100 4.13 -22.54 7.26
N LEU A 101 3.60 -22.13 6.10
CA LEU A 101 3.94 -22.67 4.77
C LEU A 101 4.37 -21.53 3.83
N CYS A 102 5.42 -21.76 3.04
CA CYS A 102 5.84 -20.80 2.02
C CYS A 102 6.56 -21.46 0.85
N ALA A 103 6.62 -20.78 -0.30
CA ALA A 103 7.24 -21.33 -1.51
C ALA A 103 8.77 -21.16 -1.59
N THR A 104 9.40 -20.35 -0.72
CA THR A 104 10.83 -20.02 -0.86
C THR A 104 11.60 -20.04 0.45
N THR A 105 12.87 -20.48 0.39
CA THR A 105 13.77 -20.54 1.56
C THR A 105 14.01 -19.16 2.17
N LYS A 106 14.08 -18.10 1.35
CA LYS A 106 14.21 -16.71 1.83
C LYS A 106 13.06 -16.32 2.78
N ARG A 107 11.81 -16.65 2.41
CA ARG A 107 10.63 -16.36 3.24
C ARG A 107 10.64 -17.20 4.52
N MET A 108 11.06 -18.46 4.43
CA MET A 108 11.16 -19.32 5.60
C MET A 108 12.25 -18.85 6.58
N LYS A 109 13.41 -18.41 6.09
CA LYS A 109 14.48 -17.81 6.92
C LYS A 109 13.99 -16.55 7.63
N ALA A 110 13.28 -15.68 6.90
CA ALA A 110 12.66 -14.49 7.48
C ALA A 110 11.63 -14.85 8.57
N HIS A 111 10.73 -15.79 8.28
CA HIS A 111 9.75 -16.30 9.24
C HIS A 111 10.39 -16.85 10.53
N TRP A 112 11.45 -17.65 10.41
CA TRP A 112 12.19 -18.17 11.58
C TRP A 112 12.82 -17.07 12.42
N SER A 113 13.41 -16.06 11.78
CA SER A 113 14.00 -14.93 12.50
C SER A 113 12.94 -14.04 13.17
N SER A 114 11.78 -13.85 12.55
CA SER A 114 10.75 -12.93 13.03
C SER A 114 9.77 -13.55 14.03
N VAL A 115 9.40 -14.83 13.85
CA VAL A 115 8.38 -15.51 14.66
C VAL A 115 8.99 -16.41 15.72
N HIS A 116 10.10 -17.07 15.42
CA HIS A 116 10.76 -18.00 16.35
C HIS A 116 12.00 -17.42 17.01
N HIS A 117 12.40 -16.19 16.62
CA HIS A 117 13.59 -15.50 17.10
C HIS A 117 14.88 -16.33 17.03
N ASN A 118 14.93 -17.29 16.10
CA ASN A 118 16.02 -18.22 15.93
C ASN A 118 16.61 -18.13 14.52
N SER A 119 17.93 -18.20 14.43
CA SER A 119 18.63 -18.30 13.16
C SER A 119 18.34 -19.65 12.53
N ALA A 120 17.77 -19.62 11.33
CA ALA A 120 17.38 -20.83 10.64
C ALA A 120 18.60 -21.56 10.07
N SER A 121 18.68 -22.87 10.31
CA SER A 121 19.72 -23.76 9.80
C SER A 121 19.14 -24.65 8.70
N ASP A 122 19.77 -24.62 7.53
CA ASP A 122 19.34 -25.42 6.37
C ASP A 122 19.31 -26.91 6.78
N ASN A 123 18.18 -27.60 6.53
CA ASN A 123 17.78 -28.98 6.92
C ASN A 123 17.16 -29.22 8.32
N ARG A 124 17.35 -28.36 9.33
CA ARG A 124 16.66 -28.52 10.63
C ARG A 124 15.43 -27.63 10.77
N SER A 125 15.41 -26.48 10.10
CA SER A 125 14.40 -25.45 10.31
C SER A 125 13.10 -25.61 9.51
N TRP A 126 13.11 -26.34 8.39
CA TRP A 126 11.93 -26.62 7.58
C TRP A 126 12.05 -27.95 6.85
N ARG A 127 10.93 -28.40 6.28
CA ARG A 127 10.87 -29.57 5.39
C ARG A 127 10.22 -29.18 4.07
N SER A 128 10.60 -29.86 2.99
CA SER A 128 9.94 -29.71 1.70
C SER A 128 8.59 -30.40 1.72
N VAL A 129 7.56 -29.70 1.27
CA VAL A 129 6.18 -30.20 1.16
C VAL A 129 5.54 -29.73 -0.15
N PRO A 130 4.65 -30.52 -0.76
CA PRO A 130 3.83 -30.06 -1.87
C PRO A 130 2.83 -29.01 -1.37
N LEU A 131 2.72 -27.87 -2.05
CA LEU A 131 1.80 -26.79 -1.73
C LEU A 131 0.76 -26.61 -2.84
N GLN A 132 -0.46 -26.29 -2.45
CA GLN A 132 -1.50 -25.78 -3.35
C GLN A 132 -2.10 -24.50 -2.76
N THR A 133 -2.79 -23.73 -3.59
CA THR A 133 -3.55 -22.54 -3.17
C THR A 133 -4.83 -22.43 -3.98
N PHE A 134 -5.93 -22.07 -3.34
CA PHE A 134 -7.19 -21.80 -4.05
C PHE A 134 -7.12 -20.49 -4.82
N PHE A 135 -6.52 -19.45 -4.24
CA PHE A 135 -6.52 -18.10 -4.82
C PHE A 135 -5.11 -17.61 -5.15
N ARG A 136 -5.02 -16.58 -5.98
CA ARG A 136 -3.76 -15.89 -6.35
C ARG A 136 -3.77 -14.44 -5.91
N GLY A 137 -2.62 -13.77 -6.00
CA GLY A 137 -2.45 -12.37 -5.60
C GLY A 137 -2.59 -12.18 -4.10
N ASN A 138 -3.30 -11.13 -3.68
CA ASN A 138 -3.44 -10.75 -2.27
C ASN A 138 -4.24 -11.78 -1.43
N ALA A 139 -4.97 -12.69 -2.08
CA ALA A 139 -5.74 -13.76 -1.43
C ALA A 139 -4.97 -15.11 -1.35
N LEU A 140 -3.69 -15.13 -1.73
CA LEU A 140 -2.90 -16.35 -1.77
C LEU A 140 -2.68 -16.89 -0.35
N ARG A 141 -3.10 -18.14 -0.12
CA ARG A 141 -2.86 -18.90 1.12
C ARG A 141 -2.50 -20.33 0.74
N TYR A 142 -1.28 -20.73 1.10
CA TYR A 142 -0.81 -22.09 0.84
C TYR A 142 -1.42 -23.08 1.83
N PHE A 143 -1.72 -24.27 1.35
CA PHE A 143 -2.04 -25.44 2.15
C PHE A 143 -1.26 -26.65 1.63
N THR A 144 -1.10 -27.66 2.48
CA THR A 144 -0.43 -28.93 2.18
C THR A 144 -1.20 -30.07 2.86
N ASN A 145 -0.80 -31.32 2.64
CA ASN A 145 -1.38 -32.45 3.36
C ASN A 145 -1.06 -32.35 4.87
N PRO A 146 -2.06 -32.31 5.77
CA PRO A 146 -1.83 -32.24 7.22
C PRO A 146 -0.96 -33.38 7.78
N ALA A 147 -1.04 -34.59 7.23
CA ALA A 147 -0.20 -35.73 7.65
C ALA A 147 1.30 -35.46 7.42
N LEU A 148 1.63 -34.65 6.41
CA LEU A 148 3.01 -34.22 6.16
C LEU A 148 3.47 -33.18 7.18
N LEU A 149 2.59 -32.69 8.06
CA LEU A 149 2.89 -31.71 9.10
C LEU A 149 3.12 -32.33 10.49
N GLU A 150 2.75 -33.60 10.69
CA GLU A 150 2.98 -34.28 11.96
C GLU A 150 4.47 -34.66 12.14
N PHE A 151 4.94 -34.63 13.39
CA PHE A 151 6.27 -35.10 13.75
C PHE A 151 6.18 -36.60 14.04
N SER A 152 6.95 -37.41 13.31
CA SER A 152 7.21 -38.78 13.76
C SER A 152 7.88 -38.71 15.14
N THR A 153 7.13 -39.02 16.20
CA THR A 153 7.66 -39.36 17.51
C THR A 153 8.37 -40.70 17.37
N GLY A 154 9.59 -40.65 16.86
CA GLY A 154 10.50 -41.79 16.80
C GLY A 154 10.87 -42.21 18.21
N SER A 155 10.42 -43.42 18.55
CA SER A 155 10.73 -44.18 19.75
C SER A 155 12.23 -44.25 20.04
N SER A 156 12.59 -43.97 21.29
CA SER A 156 13.80 -44.45 21.94
C SER A 156 13.47 -44.63 23.43
N GLU A 157 13.04 -45.83 23.77
CA GLU A 157 13.19 -46.50 25.08
C GLU A 157 14.66 -46.31 25.55
N GLU A 158 15.07 -46.03 26.79
CA GLU A 158 14.66 -46.31 28.19
C GLU A 158 15.67 -45.52 29.10
N PRO A 159 15.72 -45.61 30.46
CA PRO A 159 14.67 -45.55 31.49
C PRO A 159 15.01 -44.63 32.70
N MET A 160 13.98 -44.32 33.51
CA MET A 160 14.00 -44.04 34.97
C MET A 160 14.73 -42.80 35.56
N SER A 161 13.96 -41.92 36.20
CA SER A 161 13.83 -41.92 37.67
C SER A 161 12.75 -40.94 38.15
N ALA A 162 11.82 -41.45 38.95
CA ALA A 162 10.78 -40.70 39.62
C ALA A 162 11.35 -39.74 40.67
N ASN A 163 10.68 -38.60 40.88
CA ASN A 163 10.28 -38.18 42.21
C ASN A 163 9.13 -37.19 42.14
N GLU A 164 8.08 -37.56 42.85
CA GLU A 164 6.90 -36.79 43.20
C GLU A 164 7.30 -35.61 44.11
N GLU A 165 6.60 -34.48 43.97
CA GLU A 165 6.05 -33.71 45.10
C GLU A 165 5.22 -32.51 44.58
N SER A 166 3.91 -32.58 44.80
CA SER A 166 2.99 -31.45 45.04
C SER A 166 2.55 -31.57 46.51
N PRO A 167 1.87 -30.62 47.19
CA PRO A 167 1.06 -29.49 46.67
C PRO A 167 1.23 -28.18 47.49
N SER A 168 0.60 -27.05 47.17
CA SER A 168 -0.68 -26.67 47.80
C SER A 168 -1.22 -25.33 47.31
N THR A 169 -2.54 -25.35 47.17
CA THR A 169 -3.54 -24.32 46.93
C THR A 169 -3.74 -23.40 48.14
N THR A 170 -3.99 -22.11 47.90
CA THR A 170 -4.92 -21.33 48.75
C THR A 170 -5.71 -20.33 47.93
N ILE A 171 -7.03 -20.45 47.99
CA ILE A 171 -8.06 -19.55 47.49
C ILE A 171 -8.48 -18.65 48.65
N THR A 172 -8.58 -17.34 48.44
CA THR A 172 -9.46 -16.48 49.25
C THR A 172 -10.10 -15.39 48.38
N THR A 173 -11.42 -15.28 48.52
CA THR A 173 -12.42 -14.46 47.80
C THR A 173 -12.54 -12.99 48.30
N PRO A 174 -13.35 -12.13 47.64
CA PRO A 174 -13.13 -10.67 47.52
C PRO A 174 -14.02 -9.82 48.45
N ASP A 175 -13.72 -8.52 48.56
CA ASP A 175 -14.74 -7.49 48.80
C ASP A 175 -14.37 -6.08 48.27
N ALA A 176 -15.43 -5.30 48.04
CA ALA A 176 -15.68 -4.04 47.32
C ALA A 176 -14.78 -2.82 47.67
N ASP A 177 -14.31 -2.05 46.67
CA ASP A 177 -14.91 -0.85 46.01
C ASP A 177 -14.42 0.46 46.62
N GLU A 178 -13.57 1.19 45.87
CA GLU A 178 -13.45 2.64 46.00
C GLU A 178 -12.86 3.27 44.72
N GLN A 179 -13.63 4.20 44.17
CA GLN A 179 -13.41 4.94 42.93
C GLN A 179 -12.08 5.71 42.91
N ARG A 180 -11.18 5.39 41.95
CA ARG A 180 -10.11 6.29 41.49
C ARG A 180 -9.88 6.15 39.98
N ILE A 181 -9.91 7.31 39.33
CA ILE A 181 -9.35 7.72 38.02
C ILE A 181 -8.47 6.63 37.36
N PRO A 182 -8.70 6.22 36.10
CA PRO A 182 -7.87 5.18 35.48
C PRO A 182 -6.46 5.71 35.24
N SER A 183 -5.55 5.32 36.13
CA SER A 183 -4.12 5.36 35.89
C SER A 183 -3.77 4.39 34.76
N LEU A 184 -2.73 4.76 34.01
CA LEU A 184 -2.26 4.21 32.75
C LEU A 184 -1.72 2.77 32.82
N SER A 185 -2.36 1.85 33.55
CA SER A 185 -1.83 0.51 33.83
C SER A 185 -2.73 -0.66 33.45
N THR A 186 -3.74 -0.48 32.58
CA THR A 186 -4.67 -1.56 32.21
C THR A 186 -4.57 -2.03 30.75
N TYR A 187 -3.44 -1.83 30.06
CA TYR A 187 -3.20 -2.46 28.76
C TYR A 187 -1.91 -3.31 28.77
N LYS A 188 -2.08 -4.64 28.80
CA LYS A 188 -1.02 -5.62 28.59
C LYS A 188 -0.58 -5.63 27.12
N HIS A 189 0.24 -4.67 26.74
CA HIS A 189 1.30 -4.84 25.75
C HIS A 189 2.57 -4.26 26.37
N ASN A 190 3.49 -5.12 26.83
CA ASN A 190 4.80 -4.69 27.31
C ASN A 190 5.66 -4.24 26.12
N ILE A 191 5.36 -3.05 25.56
CA ILE A 191 6.34 -2.31 24.77
C ILE A 191 7.28 -1.68 25.80
N SER A 192 8.47 -2.26 25.98
CA SER A 192 9.52 -1.63 26.78
C SER A 192 10.03 -0.41 26.02
N TRP A 193 9.49 0.77 26.32
CA TRP A 193 9.90 2.02 25.70
C TRP A 193 11.37 2.31 26.00
N SER A 194 12.17 2.48 24.95
CA SER A 194 13.54 2.95 25.11
C SER A 194 13.55 4.45 25.43
N ILE A 195 14.68 4.94 25.93
CA ILE A 195 14.91 6.38 26.14
C ILE A 195 14.80 7.12 24.79
N GLU A 196 15.24 6.48 23.70
CA GLU A 196 15.15 7.00 22.33
C GLU A 196 13.68 7.18 21.90
N ASP A 197 12.84 6.16 22.11
CA ASP A 197 11.40 6.21 21.76
C ASP A 197 10.68 7.32 22.53
N THR A 198 11.01 7.46 23.82
CA THR A 198 10.43 8.51 24.68
C THR A 198 10.81 9.91 24.17
N HIS A 199 12.07 10.10 23.76
CA HIS A 199 12.54 11.36 23.19
C HIS A 199 11.82 11.67 21.86
N LEU A 200 11.72 10.69 20.95
CA LEU A 200 11.01 10.84 19.68
C LEU A 200 9.52 11.19 19.89
N PHE A 201 8.84 10.52 20.81
CA PHE A 201 7.43 10.79 21.10
C PHE A 201 7.22 12.17 21.75
N ASN A 202 8.11 12.59 22.66
CA ASN A 202 8.07 13.94 23.21
C ASN A 202 8.31 15.02 22.14
N HIS A 203 9.24 14.75 21.20
CA HIS A 203 9.46 15.61 20.04
C HIS A 203 8.24 15.64 19.11
N TYR A 204 7.50 14.53 18.98
CA TYR A 204 6.23 14.50 18.28
C TYR A 204 5.24 15.49 18.88
N LEU A 205 4.96 15.32 20.18
CA LEU A 205 3.96 16.09 20.94
C LEU A 205 4.30 17.58 21.07
N SER A 206 5.58 17.94 20.93
CA SER A 206 6.04 19.33 21.09
C SER A 206 6.16 20.07 19.76
N PHE A 207 6.63 19.39 18.71
CA PHE A 207 7.06 20.02 17.46
C PHE A 207 6.53 19.35 16.20
N THR A 208 6.61 18.01 16.09
CA THR A 208 6.36 17.34 14.79
C THR A 208 4.90 17.44 14.36
N TYR A 209 3.93 17.28 15.27
CA TYR A 209 2.50 17.33 14.93
C TYR A 209 2.10 18.66 14.27
N LYS A 210 2.77 19.77 14.63
CA LYS A 210 2.51 21.11 14.07
C LYS A 210 2.86 21.17 12.60
N THR A 211 3.94 20.49 12.19
CA THR A 211 4.37 20.41 10.78
C THR A 211 3.47 19.54 9.92
N MET A 212 2.67 18.68 10.56
CA MET A 212 1.69 17.80 9.90
C MET A 212 0.33 18.48 9.74
N SER A 213 0.03 19.47 10.58
CA SER A 213 -1.27 20.10 10.67
C SER A 213 -1.39 21.25 9.66
N SER A 214 -2.56 21.40 9.06
CA SER A 214 -2.82 22.41 8.00
C SER A 214 -3.90 23.42 8.38
N GLY A 215 -4.43 23.31 9.60
CA GLY A 215 -5.42 24.22 10.14
C GLY A 215 -5.94 23.73 11.50
N PRO A 216 -6.82 24.51 12.16
CA PRO A 216 -7.36 24.17 13.47
C PRO A 216 -8.01 22.78 13.54
N ASP A 217 -8.67 22.38 12.45
CA ASP A 217 -9.40 21.10 12.38
C ASP A 217 -8.46 19.89 12.36
N THR A 218 -7.27 20.02 11.75
CA THR A 218 -6.27 18.93 11.70
C THR A 218 -5.30 18.97 12.87
N ASP A 219 -5.10 20.15 13.49
CA ASP A 219 -4.28 20.29 14.70
C ASP A 219 -4.77 19.38 15.83
N GLY A 220 -6.06 19.47 16.18
CA GLY A 220 -6.64 18.66 17.24
C GLY A 220 -6.51 17.16 16.96
N ILE A 221 -6.57 16.75 15.70
CA ILE A 221 -6.44 15.36 15.29
C ILE A 221 -5.02 14.87 15.50
N PHE A 222 -4.01 15.54 14.92
CA PHE A 222 -2.61 15.13 15.07
C PHE A 222 -2.11 15.28 16.52
N ARG A 223 -2.58 16.31 17.25
CA ARG A 223 -2.12 16.58 18.62
C ARG A 223 -2.72 15.66 19.66
N ILE A 224 -3.99 15.26 19.51
CA ILE A 224 -4.74 14.54 20.56
C ILE A 224 -5.19 13.16 20.08
N ILE A 225 -5.96 13.11 18.98
CA ILE A 225 -6.63 11.88 18.55
C ILE A 225 -5.61 10.84 18.08
N VAL A 226 -4.63 11.25 17.27
CA VAL A 226 -3.61 10.35 16.71
C VAL A 226 -2.77 9.70 17.82
N PRO A 227 -2.23 10.43 18.83
CA PRO A 227 -1.58 9.80 19.99
C PRO A 227 -2.48 8.84 20.79
N GLN A 228 -3.77 9.15 20.97
CA GLN A 228 -4.72 8.26 21.66
C GLN A 228 -4.98 6.96 20.90
N LEU A 229 -5.04 7.04 19.57
CA LEU A 229 -5.11 5.85 18.71
C LEU A 229 -3.79 5.08 18.76
N ALA A 230 -2.64 5.77 18.76
CA ALA A 230 -1.32 5.13 18.83
C ALA A 230 -1.10 4.33 20.12
N ALA A 231 -1.75 4.72 21.22
CA ALA A 231 -1.74 3.95 22.46
C ALA A 231 -2.44 2.57 22.33
N GLN A 232 -3.35 2.43 21.37
CA GLN A 232 -4.11 1.20 21.09
C GLN A 232 -3.53 0.40 19.92
N PHE A 233 -2.90 1.09 18.95
CA PHE A 233 -2.44 0.51 17.70
C PHE A 233 -0.92 0.69 17.54
N PRO A 234 -0.10 -0.35 17.80
CA PRO A 234 1.36 -0.26 17.78
C PRO A 234 1.96 0.23 16.46
N PHE A 235 1.35 -0.11 15.31
CA PHE A 235 1.83 0.36 14.02
C PHE A 235 1.74 1.89 13.90
N LEU A 236 0.68 2.49 14.45
CA LEU A 236 0.48 3.93 14.41
C LEU A 236 1.49 4.65 15.32
N LEU A 237 1.79 4.06 16.49
CA LEU A 237 2.86 4.55 17.35
C LEU A 237 4.19 4.57 16.62
N HIS A 238 4.57 3.47 15.97
CA HIS A 238 5.81 3.43 15.19
C HIS A 238 5.80 4.45 14.03
N GLY A 239 4.66 4.72 13.40
CA GLY A 239 4.53 5.81 12.43
C GLY A 239 4.82 7.20 13.01
N ILE A 240 4.30 7.48 14.22
CA ILE A 240 4.60 8.71 14.96
C ILE A 240 6.11 8.83 15.22
N LEU A 241 6.73 7.77 15.75
CA LEU A 241 8.15 7.78 16.10
C LEU A 241 9.03 7.94 14.85
N ALA A 242 8.70 7.23 13.76
CA ALA A 242 9.42 7.36 12.49
C ALA A 242 9.35 8.79 11.94
N CYS A 243 8.16 9.39 11.93
CA CYS A 243 7.96 10.77 11.49
C CYS A 243 8.77 11.76 12.34
N SER A 244 8.80 11.60 13.66
CA SER A 244 9.57 12.46 14.55
C SER A 244 11.07 12.30 14.37
N ALA A 245 11.55 11.08 14.11
CA ALA A 245 12.95 10.85 13.78
C ALA A 245 13.32 11.55 12.46
N LEU A 246 12.49 11.46 11.42
CA LEU A 246 12.72 12.18 10.15
C LEU A 246 12.74 13.71 10.34
N HIS A 247 11.82 14.24 11.15
CA HIS A 247 11.81 15.67 11.45
C HIS A 247 13.07 16.09 12.23
N LEU A 248 13.52 15.29 13.21
CA LEU A 248 14.80 15.53 13.90
C LEU A 248 16.00 15.44 12.97
N ALA A 249 15.99 14.52 12.01
CA ALA A 249 17.05 14.38 11.02
C ALA A 249 17.18 15.66 10.16
N SER A 250 16.06 16.29 9.80
CA SER A 250 16.03 17.52 9.01
C SER A 250 16.51 18.76 9.79
N THR A 251 16.38 18.75 11.12
CA THR A 251 16.69 19.88 12.00
C THR A 251 18.05 19.73 12.69
N ASN A 252 18.63 18.52 12.74
CA ASN A 252 19.89 18.22 13.40
C ASN A 252 20.89 17.53 12.45
N PRO A 253 21.61 18.29 11.61
CA PRO A 253 22.54 17.73 10.62
C PRO A 253 23.61 16.80 11.21
N GLN A 254 24.07 17.08 12.43
CA GLN A 254 25.12 16.28 13.10
C GLN A 254 24.70 14.83 13.35
N ASN A 255 23.42 14.60 13.65
CA ASN A 255 22.87 13.29 13.99
C ASN A 255 21.91 12.76 12.91
N GLN A 256 21.88 13.39 11.73
CA GLN A 256 20.93 13.10 10.67
C GLN A 256 20.88 11.60 10.33
N LYS A 257 22.04 10.97 10.11
CA LYS A 257 22.12 9.54 9.76
C LYS A 257 21.54 8.62 10.85
N SER A 258 21.76 8.96 12.12
CA SER A 258 21.23 8.19 13.25
C SER A 258 19.70 8.26 13.29
N TYR A 259 19.14 9.46 13.14
CA TYR A 259 17.70 9.63 13.13
C TYR A 259 17.03 9.02 11.89
N VAL A 260 17.65 9.07 10.71
CA VAL A 260 17.17 8.35 9.52
C VAL A 260 17.13 6.84 9.79
N LEU A 261 18.17 6.27 10.42
CA LEU A 261 18.18 4.86 10.79
C LEU A 261 17.07 4.51 11.80
N GLN A 262 16.79 5.39 12.78
CA GLN A 262 15.67 5.21 13.70
C GLN A 262 14.32 5.23 12.96
N ALA A 263 14.14 6.14 11.99
CA ALA A 263 12.93 6.20 11.18
C ALA A 263 12.71 4.90 10.39
N ILE A 264 13.74 4.38 9.73
CA ILE A 264 13.70 3.11 9.00
C ILE A 264 13.30 1.96 9.94
N ARG A 265 13.95 1.86 11.12
CA ARG A 265 13.67 0.80 12.10
C ARG A 265 12.20 0.80 12.54
N HIS A 266 11.64 1.97 12.84
CA HIS A 266 10.24 2.07 13.22
C HIS A 266 9.29 1.78 12.05
N GLN A 267 9.65 2.20 10.84
CA GLN A 267 8.86 1.89 9.66
C GLN A 267 8.81 0.38 9.37
N ASP A 268 9.94 -0.32 9.50
CA ASP A 268 10.04 -1.78 9.35
C ASP A 268 9.21 -2.53 10.41
N GLN A 269 9.05 -1.94 11.60
CA GLN A 269 8.19 -2.49 12.66
C GLN A 269 6.70 -2.20 12.42
N ALA A 270 6.38 -1.02 11.88
CA ALA A 270 5.01 -0.57 11.66
C ALA A 270 4.33 -1.32 10.51
N LEU A 271 5.03 -1.49 9.37
CA LEU A 271 4.45 -2.01 8.13
C LEU A 271 3.81 -3.39 8.25
N PRO A 272 4.43 -4.41 8.90
CA PRO A 272 3.82 -5.73 9.04
C PRO A 272 2.51 -5.69 9.83
N ALA A 273 2.47 -4.93 10.93
CA ALA A 273 1.29 -4.77 11.77
C ALA A 273 0.19 -3.99 11.04
N TYR A 274 0.54 -2.90 10.34
CA TYR A 274 -0.39 -2.17 9.47
C TYR A 274 -0.97 -3.07 8.37
N HIS A 275 -0.14 -3.91 7.74
CA HIS A 275 -0.58 -4.85 6.72
C HIS A 275 -1.55 -5.91 7.25
N LEU A 276 -1.38 -6.37 8.50
CA LEU A 276 -2.30 -7.31 9.12
C LEU A 276 -3.66 -6.66 9.40
N GLU A 277 -3.65 -5.46 9.99
CA GLU A 277 -4.87 -4.71 10.32
C GLU A 277 -5.68 -4.35 9.06
N THR A 278 -4.98 -4.02 7.98
CA THR A 278 -5.62 -3.71 6.70
C THR A 278 -6.24 -4.91 5.97
N MET A 279 -5.97 -6.14 6.42
CA MET A 279 -6.68 -7.33 5.89
C MET A 279 -8.15 -7.35 6.30
N HIS A 280 -8.48 -6.77 7.46
CA HIS A 280 -9.84 -6.70 7.99
C HIS A 280 -10.11 -5.30 8.53
N VAL A 281 -10.52 -4.40 7.65
CA VAL A 281 -10.88 -3.03 8.02
C VAL A 281 -12.30 -3.03 8.59
N ASP A 282 -12.45 -2.51 9.80
CA ASP A 282 -13.72 -2.32 10.50
C ASP A 282 -13.79 -0.95 11.19
N THR A 283 -14.84 -0.72 11.97
CA THR A 283 -15.11 0.55 12.67
C THR A 283 -14.09 0.83 13.80
N ASP A 284 -13.43 -0.21 14.30
CA ASP A 284 -12.51 -0.11 15.43
C ASP A 284 -11.12 0.33 14.95
N ASN A 285 -10.62 -0.26 13.86
CA ASN A 285 -9.26 0.01 13.36
C ASN A 285 -9.18 1.05 12.22
N CYS A 286 -10.28 1.37 11.53
CA CYS A 286 -10.25 2.25 10.36
C CYS A 286 -9.64 3.64 10.63
N ARG A 287 -9.87 4.17 11.83
CA ARG A 287 -9.34 5.46 12.28
C ARG A 287 -7.82 5.45 12.39
N ALA A 288 -7.25 4.38 12.93
CA ALA A 288 -5.81 4.21 13.06
C ALA A 288 -5.15 3.92 11.71
N ILE A 289 -5.80 3.12 10.85
CA ILE A 289 -5.37 2.86 9.48
C ILE A 289 -5.30 4.16 8.68
N LEU A 290 -6.38 4.96 8.72
CA LEU A 290 -6.43 6.26 8.06
C LEU A 290 -5.33 7.20 8.57
N ALA A 291 -5.15 7.30 9.90
CA ALA A 291 -4.11 8.13 10.48
C ALA A 291 -2.70 7.68 10.07
N TYR A 292 -2.44 6.37 10.03
CA TYR A 292 -1.13 5.84 9.64
C TYR A 292 -0.81 6.11 8.16
N ALA A 293 -1.81 6.19 7.29
CA ALA A 293 -1.60 6.55 5.88
C ALA A 293 -0.89 7.90 5.72
N PHE A 294 -1.18 8.90 6.57
CA PHE A 294 -0.47 10.19 6.54
C PHE A 294 1.01 10.05 6.89
N PHE A 295 1.35 9.18 7.84
CA PHE A 295 2.74 8.90 8.19
C PHE A 295 3.48 8.13 7.09
N LEU A 296 2.79 7.23 6.37
CA LEU A 296 3.35 6.58 5.18
C LEU A 296 3.70 7.57 4.08
N VAL A 297 2.88 8.61 3.89
CA VAL A 297 3.18 9.67 2.92
C VAL A 297 4.41 10.45 3.33
N VAL A 298 4.50 10.88 4.58
CA VAL A 298 5.67 11.58 5.10
C VAL A 298 6.93 10.75 4.93
N TYR A 299 6.83 9.45 5.25
CA TYR A 299 7.94 8.54 5.06
C TYR A 299 8.35 8.42 3.59
N GLY A 300 7.39 8.22 2.68
CA GLY A 300 7.65 8.15 1.23
C GLY A 300 8.11 9.46 0.58
N LEU A 301 7.82 10.60 1.23
CA LEU A 301 8.37 11.91 0.90
C LEU A 301 9.73 12.17 1.55
N SER A 302 10.26 11.26 2.35
CA SER A 302 11.61 11.37 2.89
C SER A 302 12.61 10.73 1.93
N PRO A 303 13.76 11.36 1.67
CA PRO A 303 14.77 10.75 0.81
C PRO A 303 15.35 9.49 1.47
N GLU A 304 15.16 8.32 0.84
CA GLU A 304 15.80 7.08 1.29
C GLU A 304 17.31 7.06 0.96
N SER A 305 17.72 7.83 -0.05
CA SER A 305 19.11 8.00 -0.49
C SER A 305 19.33 9.36 -1.14
N GLU A 306 20.59 9.76 -1.34
CA GLU A 306 20.92 11.04 -2.00
C GLU A 306 20.40 11.12 -3.44
N ASP A 307 20.24 9.96 -4.09
CA ASP A 307 19.78 9.78 -5.46
C ASP A 307 18.25 9.68 -5.59
N ASP A 308 17.50 9.80 -4.50
CA ASP A 308 16.04 9.65 -4.51
C ASP A 308 15.33 10.95 -4.94
N ILE A 309 14.81 10.94 -6.17
CA ILE A 309 14.13 12.08 -6.79
C ILE A 309 12.61 11.95 -6.63
N LEU A 310 12.01 13.01 -6.09
CA LEU A 310 10.56 13.10 -5.86
C LEU A 310 9.77 12.75 -7.14
N PHE A 311 8.82 11.81 -7.06
CA PHE A 311 7.98 11.34 -8.18
C PHE A 311 8.69 10.61 -9.34
N LEU A 312 10.01 10.48 -9.33
CA LEU A 312 10.77 9.82 -10.40
C LEU A 312 11.52 8.61 -9.85
N SER A 313 11.23 7.42 -10.38
CA SER A 313 12.04 6.23 -10.08
C SER A 313 13.36 6.29 -10.85
N ASN A 314 14.47 6.04 -10.15
CA ASN A 314 15.80 5.90 -10.73
C ASN A 314 16.21 4.42 -10.93
N LYS A 315 15.36 3.45 -10.58
CA LYS A 315 15.71 2.02 -10.59
C LYS A 315 14.82 1.22 -11.55
N TRP A 316 15.45 0.69 -12.60
CA TRP A 316 14.87 -0.26 -13.57
C TRP A 316 14.63 -1.66 -12.99
N GLU A 317 15.24 -1.99 -11.84
CA GLU A 317 15.12 -3.31 -11.19
C GLU A 317 14.57 -3.18 -9.75
N ALA A 318 13.26 -3.41 -9.63
CA ALA A 318 12.54 -3.93 -8.46
C ALA A 318 12.95 -3.49 -7.04
N THR A 319 12.48 -2.31 -6.64
CA THR A 319 11.71 -2.12 -5.38
C THR A 319 10.74 -0.96 -5.58
N PRO A 320 9.49 -1.04 -5.13
CA PRO A 320 8.46 -0.04 -5.44
C PRO A 320 8.67 1.20 -4.56
N SER A 321 9.61 2.08 -4.91
CA SER A 321 9.81 3.35 -4.20
C SER A 321 8.71 4.39 -4.55
N SER A 322 7.94 4.17 -5.63
CA SER A 322 6.71 4.93 -5.94
C SER A 322 5.45 4.37 -5.24
N ASN A 323 5.60 3.43 -4.29
CA ASN A 323 4.45 2.76 -3.65
C ASN A 323 3.62 3.72 -2.78
N TRP A 324 4.18 4.80 -2.24
CA TRP A 324 3.41 5.70 -1.36
C TRP A 324 2.29 6.45 -2.09
N ILE A 325 2.46 6.77 -3.37
CA ILE A 325 1.40 7.36 -4.20
C ILE A 325 0.33 6.32 -4.50
N SER A 326 0.75 5.08 -4.79
CA SER A 326 -0.16 3.96 -4.99
C SER A 326 -0.94 3.64 -3.70
N LEU A 327 -0.28 3.70 -2.53
CA LEU A 327 -0.89 3.53 -1.21
C LEU A 327 -1.92 4.62 -0.94
N LEU A 328 -1.61 5.87 -1.25
CA LEU A 328 -2.56 6.98 -1.17
C LEU A 328 -3.76 6.79 -2.08
N ARG A 329 -3.55 6.44 -3.34
CA ARG A 329 -4.64 6.22 -4.32
C ARG A 329 -5.51 5.03 -3.94
N ASN A 330 -4.90 3.94 -3.49
CA ASN A 330 -5.61 2.72 -3.12
C ASN A 330 -6.28 2.80 -1.75
N GLY A 331 -5.89 3.74 -0.89
CA GLY A 331 -6.45 3.94 0.45
C GLY A 331 -7.98 4.09 0.48
N CYS A 332 -8.58 4.77 -0.50
CA CYS A 332 -10.03 4.87 -0.64
C CYS A 332 -10.72 3.51 -0.82
N SER A 333 -10.13 2.62 -1.62
CA SER A 333 -10.71 1.30 -1.88
C SER A 333 -10.69 0.42 -0.64
N MET A 334 -9.65 0.56 0.20
CA MET A 334 -9.51 -0.20 1.44
C MET A 334 -10.48 0.27 2.53
N LEU A 335 -10.75 1.56 2.57
CA LEU A 335 -11.64 2.18 3.56
C LEU A 335 -13.08 2.34 3.07
N CYS A 336 -13.42 1.87 1.86
CA CYS A 336 -14.72 2.16 1.23
C CYS A 336 -15.93 1.73 2.09
N ASN A 337 -15.85 0.58 2.76
CA ASN A 337 -16.94 0.03 3.58
C ASN A 337 -17.21 0.86 4.85
N VAL A 338 -16.21 1.60 5.32
CA VAL A 338 -16.23 2.42 6.55
C VAL A 338 -16.10 3.91 6.24
N TRP A 339 -16.07 4.29 4.97
CA TRP A 339 -15.79 5.66 4.53
C TRP A 339 -16.82 6.65 5.08
N SER A 340 -18.09 6.26 5.08
CA SER A 340 -19.17 7.08 5.65
C SER A 340 -18.94 7.39 7.13
N GLU A 341 -18.44 6.44 7.90
CA GLU A 341 -18.14 6.68 9.31
C GLU A 341 -16.95 7.64 9.46
N LEU A 342 -15.89 7.45 8.67
CA LEU A 342 -14.72 8.31 8.69
C LEU A 342 -15.05 9.76 8.31
N THR A 343 -15.92 9.97 7.30
CA THR A 343 -16.32 11.31 6.84
C THR A 343 -17.23 12.05 7.82
N HIS A 344 -17.90 11.35 8.74
CA HIS A 344 -18.77 11.98 9.76
C HIS A 344 -18.18 11.89 11.17
N GLY A 345 -17.07 11.18 11.34
CA GLY A 345 -16.41 10.96 12.62
C GLY A 345 -15.32 11.98 12.94
N SER A 346 -14.53 11.67 13.97
CA SER A 346 -13.48 12.55 14.50
C SER A 346 -12.29 12.78 13.54
N LEU A 347 -12.18 11.97 12.47
CA LEU A 347 -11.15 12.09 11.44
C LEU A 347 -11.70 12.63 10.11
N ALA A 348 -12.92 13.17 10.08
CA ALA A 348 -13.51 13.75 8.88
C ALA A 348 -12.58 14.75 8.15
N PRO A 349 -11.82 15.63 8.84
CA PRO A 349 -10.85 16.50 8.17
C PRO A 349 -9.76 15.75 7.41
N PHE A 350 -9.35 14.54 7.83
CA PHE A 350 -8.36 13.73 7.11
C PHE A 350 -8.92 13.15 5.81
N THR A 351 -10.22 12.87 5.76
CA THR A 351 -10.86 12.38 4.52
C THR A 351 -10.86 13.42 3.39
N ALA A 352 -10.60 14.69 3.71
CA ALA A 352 -10.47 15.76 2.72
C ALA A 352 -9.33 15.55 1.72
N LEU A 353 -8.31 14.73 2.05
CA LEU A 353 -7.23 14.36 1.14
C LEU A 353 -7.73 13.54 -0.07
N TRP A 354 -8.93 12.96 -0.01
CA TRP A 354 -9.50 12.10 -1.05
C TRP A 354 -10.77 12.66 -1.70
N ARG A 355 -10.95 13.99 -1.69
CA ARG A 355 -12.08 14.60 -2.40
C ARG A 355 -11.97 14.31 -3.91
N GLU A 356 -13.06 13.81 -4.48
CA GLU A 356 -13.16 13.60 -5.93
C GLU A 356 -13.16 14.92 -6.70
N ASP A 357 -13.60 16.02 -6.08
CA ASP A 357 -13.71 17.35 -6.67
C ASP A 357 -12.94 18.40 -5.86
N LEU A 358 -12.15 19.22 -6.54
CA LEU A 358 -11.43 20.37 -5.98
C LEU A 358 -12.34 21.62 -5.89
N GLY A 359 -13.57 21.55 -6.42
CA GLY A 359 -14.50 22.67 -6.52
C GLY A 359 -14.00 23.74 -7.49
N THR A 360 -13.15 23.36 -8.44
CA THR A 360 -12.58 24.23 -9.46
C THR A 360 -13.07 23.79 -10.83
N THR A 361 -13.25 24.76 -11.74
CA THR A 361 -13.56 24.51 -13.13
C THR A 361 -12.54 25.29 -13.95
N VAL A 362 -11.80 24.60 -14.81
CA VAL A 362 -10.83 25.23 -15.71
C VAL A 362 -11.57 25.68 -16.97
N ASP A 363 -11.37 26.94 -17.35
CA ASP A 363 -11.80 27.43 -18.66
C ASP A 363 -11.03 26.66 -19.75
N PRO A 364 -11.69 26.04 -20.74
CA PRO A 364 -11.00 25.43 -21.88
C PRO A 364 -9.99 26.35 -22.59
N SER A 365 -10.14 27.67 -22.42
CA SER A 365 -9.25 28.72 -22.95
C SER A 365 -8.13 29.13 -21.98
N ASP A 366 -7.95 28.43 -20.87
CA ASP A 366 -6.92 28.71 -19.88
C ASP A 366 -5.52 28.70 -20.53
N PRO A 367 -4.69 29.75 -20.34
CA PRO A 367 -3.40 29.85 -21.02
C PRO A 367 -2.42 28.70 -20.69
N ILE A 368 -2.43 28.21 -19.45
CA ILE A 368 -1.57 27.11 -19.02
C ILE A 368 -2.04 25.82 -19.71
N LEU A 369 -3.34 25.53 -19.64
CA LEU A 369 -3.92 24.36 -20.30
C LEU A 369 -3.65 24.36 -21.80
N MET A 370 -3.90 25.48 -22.48
CA MET A 370 -3.66 25.61 -23.92
C MET A 370 -2.19 25.42 -24.28
N SER A 371 -1.27 25.97 -23.47
CA SER A 371 0.17 25.77 -23.67
C SER A 371 0.56 24.31 -23.53
N LEU A 372 0.06 23.60 -22.51
CA LEU A 372 0.35 22.18 -22.29
C LEU A 372 -0.27 21.31 -23.39
N LEU A 373 -1.51 21.58 -23.81
CA LEU A 373 -2.18 20.81 -24.87
C LEU A 373 -1.56 21.03 -26.26
N SER A 374 -0.87 22.16 -26.49
CA SER A 374 -0.18 22.40 -27.76
C SER A 374 0.89 21.35 -28.10
N VAL A 375 1.44 20.68 -27.09
CA VAL A 375 2.39 19.55 -27.25
C VAL A 375 1.76 18.39 -28.04
N ILE A 376 0.45 18.19 -27.89
CA ILE A 376 -0.28 17.12 -28.58
C ILE A 376 -0.43 17.45 -30.08
N SER A 377 -0.68 18.71 -30.42
CA SER A 377 -0.89 19.15 -31.81
C SER A 377 0.34 18.89 -32.69
N GLU A 378 1.55 19.12 -32.18
CA GLU A 378 2.80 18.82 -32.91
C GLU A 378 3.02 17.30 -33.10
N SER A 379 2.65 16.49 -32.10
CA SER A 379 2.81 15.03 -32.19
C SER A 379 1.94 14.41 -33.29
N HIS A 380 0.81 15.04 -33.60
CA HIS A 380 -0.15 14.58 -34.60
C HIS A 380 0.32 14.89 -36.05
N GLU A 381 1.14 15.91 -36.25
CA GLU A 381 1.76 16.22 -37.55
C GLU A 381 2.93 15.27 -37.89
N ALA A 382 3.56 14.67 -36.87
CA ALA A 382 4.66 13.72 -37.04
C ALA A 382 4.23 12.23 -37.12
N ALA A 383 3.00 11.91 -36.73
CA ALA A 383 2.54 10.54 -36.47
C ALA A 383 1.58 9.95 -37.53
N ASP A 384 1.71 10.33 -38.81
CA ASP A 384 0.93 9.77 -39.95
C ASP A 384 1.19 8.27 -40.23
N CYS A 385 1.68 7.52 -39.25
CA CYS A 385 2.03 6.11 -39.29
C CYS A 385 1.36 5.32 -38.16
N GLY A 386 0.02 5.20 -38.18
CA GLY A 386 -0.76 4.00 -37.82
C GLY A 386 -0.59 3.30 -36.46
N ASN A 387 0.03 3.88 -35.43
CA ASN A 387 0.32 3.16 -34.18
C ASN A 387 -0.72 3.41 -33.07
N ARG A 388 -1.53 2.39 -32.72
CA ARG A 388 -2.58 2.44 -31.68
C ARG A 388 -2.08 2.83 -30.28
N SER A 389 -0.80 2.63 -29.98
CA SER A 389 -0.18 3.03 -28.71
C SER A 389 -0.19 4.55 -28.48
N SER A 390 -0.18 5.35 -29.56
CA SER A 390 -0.13 6.81 -29.48
C SER A 390 -1.43 7.42 -28.96
N ASP A 391 -2.57 6.79 -29.19
CA ASP A 391 -3.89 7.33 -28.87
C ASP A 391 -4.21 7.19 -27.36
N SER A 392 -3.78 6.08 -26.76
CA SER A 392 -3.89 5.86 -25.31
C SER A 392 -2.97 6.79 -24.51
N ASP A 393 -1.70 6.92 -24.93
CA ASP A 393 -0.74 7.82 -24.26
C ASP A 393 -1.21 9.29 -24.37
N MET A 394 -1.80 9.68 -25.50
CA MET A 394 -2.39 11.01 -25.70
C MET A 394 -3.58 11.27 -24.77
N HIS A 395 -4.47 10.29 -24.59
CA HIS A 395 -5.58 10.41 -23.65
C HIS A 395 -5.07 10.58 -22.21
N ILE A 396 -4.10 9.77 -21.78
CA ILE A 396 -3.51 9.85 -20.43
C ILE A 396 -2.86 11.22 -20.20
N TYR A 397 -2.10 11.71 -21.20
CA TYR A 397 -1.49 13.04 -21.13
C TYR A 397 -2.54 14.15 -21.04
N ARG A 398 -3.58 14.13 -21.88
CA ARG A 398 -4.64 15.14 -21.91
C ARG A 398 -5.40 15.20 -20.58
N ASP A 399 -5.75 14.05 -20.02
CA ASP A 399 -6.38 13.95 -18.69
C ASP A 399 -5.48 14.54 -17.59
N ALA A 400 -4.19 14.18 -17.59
CA ALA A 400 -3.23 14.70 -16.63
C ALA A 400 -3.01 16.22 -16.77
N ALA A 401 -2.98 16.76 -17.99
CA ALA A 401 -2.84 18.18 -18.27
C ALA A 401 -4.08 18.98 -17.80
N PHE A 402 -5.28 18.47 -18.03
CA PHE A 402 -6.52 19.10 -17.56
C PHE A 402 -6.55 19.17 -16.03
N LYS A 403 -6.27 18.05 -15.35
CA LYS A 403 -6.18 18.00 -13.88
C LYS A 403 -5.08 18.89 -13.33
N LEU A 404 -3.98 19.09 -14.07
CA LEU A 404 -2.91 20.00 -13.67
C LEU A 404 -3.39 21.44 -13.69
N ALA A 405 -4.12 21.85 -14.72
CA ALA A 405 -4.71 23.18 -14.78
C ALA A 405 -5.72 23.40 -13.63
N GLU A 406 -6.51 22.38 -13.27
CA GLU A 406 -7.41 22.43 -12.10
C GLU A 406 -6.61 22.64 -10.80
N ALA A 407 -5.46 21.98 -10.68
CA ALA A 407 -4.56 22.08 -9.55
C ALA A 407 -3.93 23.47 -9.41
N PHE A 408 -3.58 24.13 -10.52
CA PHE A 408 -3.11 25.53 -10.52
C PHE A 408 -4.18 26.46 -9.96
N GLU A 409 -5.41 26.37 -10.45
CA GLU A 409 -6.51 27.21 -9.96
C GLU A 409 -6.84 26.92 -8.49
N PHE A 410 -6.84 25.65 -8.09
CA PHE A 410 -7.05 25.25 -6.70
C PHE A 410 -5.97 25.81 -5.77
N THR A 411 -4.70 25.62 -6.13
CA THR A 411 -3.55 26.09 -5.34
C THR A 411 -3.54 27.62 -5.22
N ARG A 412 -3.93 28.32 -6.29
CA ARG A 412 -4.10 29.79 -6.29
C ARG A 412 -5.17 30.25 -5.32
N ARG A 413 -6.28 29.50 -5.17
CA ARG A 413 -7.33 29.78 -4.18
C ARG A 413 -6.87 29.51 -2.74
N CYS A 414 -6.09 28.46 -2.51
CA CYS A 414 -5.50 28.19 -1.20
C CYS A 414 -4.54 29.30 -0.75
N GLY A 415 -3.76 29.86 -1.68
CA GLY A 415 -2.84 30.96 -1.41
C GLY A 415 -1.83 30.61 -0.32
N ALA A 416 -1.68 31.51 0.67
CA ALA A 416 -0.74 31.32 1.78
C ALA A 416 -1.11 30.18 2.74
N SER A 417 -2.33 29.63 2.65
CA SER A 417 -2.79 28.51 3.46
C SER A 417 -2.55 27.15 2.79
N LEU A 418 -1.89 27.11 1.62
CA LEU A 418 -1.56 25.86 0.94
C LEU A 418 -0.72 24.96 1.85
N SER A 419 -1.19 23.72 2.05
CA SER A 419 -0.44 22.69 2.74
C SER A 419 0.15 21.65 1.78
N ILE A 420 1.03 20.79 2.31
CA ILE A 420 1.52 19.63 1.58
C ILE A 420 0.39 18.68 1.17
N TRP A 421 -0.64 18.53 2.02
CA TRP A 421 -1.79 17.66 1.74
C TRP A 421 -2.62 18.21 0.59
N ASP A 422 -2.82 19.53 0.54
CA ASP A 422 -3.51 20.19 -0.57
C ASP A 422 -2.76 20.02 -1.88
N ALA A 423 -1.43 20.21 -1.88
CA ALA A 423 -0.60 20.03 -3.06
C ALA A 423 -0.67 18.58 -3.59
N LEU A 424 -0.53 17.59 -2.71
CA LEU A 424 -0.62 16.18 -3.08
C LEU A 424 -2.01 15.77 -3.60
N ASN A 425 -3.08 16.29 -2.98
CA ASN A 425 -4.44 16.02 -3.41
C ASN A 425 -4.76 16.70 -4.76
N SER A 426 -4.18 17.87 -5.02
CA SER A 426 -4.51 18.67 -6.20
C SER A 426 -4.17 17.98 -7.53
N TRP A 427 -3.12 17.15 -7.58
CA TRP A 427 -2.70 16.53 -8.85
C TRP A 427 -2.13 15.10 -8.74
N PRO A 428 -1.06 14.80 -7.97
CA PRO A 428 -0.45 13.48 -7.99
C PRO A 428 -1.37 12.33 -7.59
N ILE A 429 -2.38 12.55 -6.75
CA ILE A 429 -3.34 11.52 -6.36
C ILE A 429 -4.47 11.36 -7.40
N ARG A 430 -4.73 12.39 -8.23
CA ARG A 430 -5.88 12.46 -9.17
C ARG A 430 -5.59 11.98 -10.59
N VAL A 431 -4.35 12.09 -11.06
CA VAL A 431 -4.01 11.62 -12.43
C VAL A 431 -4.17 10.11 -12.56
N LEU A 432 -4.39 9.61 -13.77
CA LEU A 432 -4.55 8.18 -14.01
C LEU A 432 -3.33 7.36 -13.51
N PRO A 433 -3.49 6.11 -13.05
CA PRO A 433 -2.37 5.21 -12.72
C PRO A 433 -1.35 5.10 -13.86
N GLU A 434 -1.83 5.00 -15.09
CA GLU A 434 -1.04 4.84 -16.31
C GLU A 434 -0.17 6.06 -16.63
N TYR A 435 -0.41 7.20 -15.98
CA TYR A 435 0.47 8.37 -16.08
C TYR A 435 1.87 8.08 -15.53
N PHE A 436 1.99 7.28 -14.45
CA PHE A 436 3.30 6.93 -13.91
C PHE A 436 4.07 6.00 -14.85
N ASP A 437 3.38 5.17 -15.63
CA ASP A 437 4.03 4.36 -16.67
C ASP A 437 4.62 5.24 -17.79
N LEU A 438 4.08 6.43 -18.04
CA LEU A 438 4.70 7.42 -18.94
C LEU A 438 5.97 8.03 -18.33
N LEU A 439 5.98 8.30 -17.02
CA LEU A 439 7.17 8.81 -16.32
C LEU A 439 8.28 7.77 -16.26
N ASP A 440 7.95 6.51 -15.99
CA ASP A 440 8.91 5.39 -15.98
C ASP A 440 9.54 5.17 -17.36
N ARG A 441 8.80 5.45 -18.44
CA ARG A 441 9.28 5.45 -19.83
C ARG A 441 10.03 6.72 -20.24
N ASN A 442 10.23 7.68 -19.34
CA ASN A 442 10.79 9.00 -19.63
C ASN A 442 10.06 9.75 -20.78
N HIS A 443 8.73 9.61 -20.86
CA HIS A 443 7.95 10.28 -21.90
C HIS A 443 8.08 11.82 -21.76
N PRO A 444 8.58 12.54 -22.79
CA PRO A 444 8.89 13.97 -22.67
C PRO A 444 7.72 14.84 -22.23
N GLY A 445 6.52 14.56 -22.74
CA GLY A 445 5.32 15.27 -22.31
C GLY A 445 5.01 15.04 -20.82
N ALA A 446 5.13 13.80 -20.32
CA ALA A 446 4.81 13.53 -18.92
C ALA A 446 5.82 14.22 -17.99
N LEU A 447 7.10 14.20 -18.35
CA LEU A 447 8.14 14.95 -17.65
C LEU A 447 7.85 16.46 -17.63
N LEU A 448 7.35 17.03 -18.75
CA LEU A 448 6.93 18.43 -18.80
C LEU A 448 5.78 18.73 -17.82
N LEU A 449 4.74 17.88 -17.77
CA LEU A 449 3.64 18.08 -16.81
C LEU A 449 4.14 18.02 -15.36
N LEU A 450 5.07 17.10 -15.07
CA LEU A 450 5.70 17.02 -13.75
C LEU A 450 6.52 18.27 -13.40
N ALA A 451 7.20 18.89 -14.38
CA ALA A 451 7.91 20.15 -14.19
C ALA A 451 6.94 21.30 -13.84
N TYR A 452 5.79 21.39 -14.51
CA TYR A 452 4.76 22.36 -14.17
C TYR A 452 4.16 22.10 -12.78
N TYR A 453 3.97 20.84 -12.39
CA TYR A 453 3.57 20.52 -11.02
C TYR A 453 4.61 20.94 -9.97
N ALA A 454 5.90 20.84 -10.27
CA ALA A 454 6.94 21.31 -9.36
C ALA A 454 6.82 22.81 -9.02
N ILE A 455 6.23 23.62 -9.91
CA ILE A 455 5.92 25.04 -9.64
C ILE A 455 4.90 25.15 -8.48
N LEU A 456 3.89 24.28 -8.44
CA LEU A 456 2.89 24.27 -7.36
C LEU A 456 3.50 23.94 -5.99
N LEU A 457 4.63 23.23 -5.97
CA LEU A 457 5.36 22.90 -4.75
C LEU A 457 6.27 24.03 -4.25
N LYS A 458 6.47 25.09 -5.05
CA LYS A 458 7.36 26.20 -4.70
C LYS A 458 7.06 26.83 -3.35
N PRO A 459 5.80 27.17 -2.99
CA PRO A 459 5.49 27.78 -1.70
C PRO A 459 5.88 26.90 -0.50
N LEU A 460 5.96 25.57 -0.71
CA LEU A 460 6.22 24.57 0.31
C LEU A 460 7.71 24.21 0.44
N GLN A 461 8.60 24.80 -0.36
CA GLN A 461 10.03 24.46 -0.34
C GLN A 461 10.74 24.81 0.98
N ALA A 462 10.18 25.71 1.78
CA ALA A 462 10.72 26.05 3.10
C ALA A 462 10.49 24.93 4.12
N GLU A 463 9.43 24.13 3.92
CA GLU A 463 9.07 23.02 4.79
C GLU A 463 10.12 21.91 4.76
N TRP A 464 10.37 21.31 5.92
CA TRP A 464 11.42 20.32 6.10
C TRP A 464 11.25 19.09 5.18
N LEU A 465 10.01 18.75 4.81
CA LEU A 465 9.65 17.66 3.91
C LEU A 465 10.13 17.87 2.47
N LEU A 466 10.08 19.12 1.96
CA LEU A 466 10.36 19.43 0.56
C LEU A 466 11.64 20.25 0.36
N ARG A 467 12.32 20.63 1.44
CA ARG A 467 13.54 21.43 1.41
C ARG A 467 14.59 20.84 0.48
N GLY A 468 14.97 21.60 -0.55
CA GLY A 468 15.95 21.22 -1.55
C GLY A 468 15.51 20.09 -2.50
N ARG A 469 14.29 19.55 -2.37
CA ARG A 469 13.79 18.45 -3.21
C ARG A 469 13.17 18.94 -4.51
N VAL A 470 12.44 20.05 -4.47
CA VAL A 470 11.76 20.60 -5.65
C VAL A 470 12.75 21.07 -6.70
N THR A 471 13.86 21.71 -6.29
CA THR A 471 14.95 22.08 -7.20
C THR A 471 15.62 20.86 -7.81
N LYS A 472 15.97 19.85 -7.00
CA LYS A 472 16.53 18.58 -7.50
C LYS A 472 15.62 17.88 -8.51
N LEU A 473 14.30 17.91 -8.27
CA LEU A 473 13.31 17.38 -9.21
C LEU A 473 13.36 18.14 -10.55
N MET A 474 13.33 19.47 -10.51
CA MET A 474 13.39 20.29 -11.73
C MET A 474 14.70 20.04 -12.51
N ASP A 475 15.83 19.92 -11.81
CA ASP A 475 17.12 19.64 -12.43
C ASP A 475 17.18 18.24 -13.07
N GLU A 476 16.63 17.21 -12.40
CA GLU A 476 16.52 15.86 -12.95
C GLU A 476 15.63 15.84 -14.20
N ILE A 477 14.49 16.53 -14.18
CA ILE A 477 13.60 16.63 -15.34
C ILE A 477 14.35 17.29 -16.51
N GLY A 478 15.09 18.38 -16.26
CA GLY A 478 15.91 19.04 -17.26
C GLY A 478 16.92 18.09 -17.89
N ARG A 479 17.64 17.30 -17.08
CA ARG A 479 18.58 16.28 -17.58
C ARG A 479 17.93 15.20 -18.42
N ARG A 480 16.72 14.75 -18.06
CA ARG A 480 15.98 13.72 -18.82
C ARG A 480 15.40 14.26 -20.12
N LEU A 481 15.07 15.55 -20.19
CA LEU A 481 14.54 16.20 -21.39
C LEU A 481 15.65 16.63 -22.36
N GLU A 482 16.86 16.93 -21.87
CA GLU A 482 17.98 17.40 -22.68
C GLU A 482 18.32 16.38 -23.79
N GLY A 483 18.23 16.84 -25.05
CA GLY A 483 18.47 16.00 -26.23
C GLY A 483 17.41 14.93 -26.52
N SER A 484 16.35 14.82 -25.69
CA SER A 484 15.34 13.74 -25.76
C SER A 484 13.92 14.25 -26.02
N CYS A 485 13.74 15.54 -26.31
CA CYS A 485 12.43 16.16 -26.55
C CYS A 485 12.42 17.11 -27.75
N SER A 486 11.24 17.54 -28.20
CA SER A 486 11.11 18.57 -29.23
C SER A 486 11.55 19.93 -28.70
N LEU A 487 11.96 20.83 -29.61
CA LEU A 487 12.32 22.20 -29.26
C LEU A 487 11.17 22.93 -28.52
N HIS A 488 9.92 22.62 -28.90
CA HIS A 488 8.73 23.16 -28.26
C HIS A 488 8.58 22.72 -26.80
N ILE A 489 8.69 21.41 -26.52
CA ILE A 489 8.67 20.88 -25.14
C ILE A 489 9.81 21.49 -24.32
N TRP A 490 11.01 21.59 -24.90
CA TRP A 490 12.15 22.20 -24.23
C TRP A 490 11.90 23.67 -23.86
N ASN A 491 11.32 24.45 -24.78
CA ASN A 491 10.98 25.85 -24.51
C ASN A 491 9.95 26.00 -23.39
N LEU A 492 8.90 25.16 -23.37
CA LEU A 492 7.92 25.13 -22.29
C LEU A 492 8.55 24.74 -20.94
N PHE A 493 9.48 23.77 -20.96
CA PHE A 493 10.24 23.41 -19.76
C PHE A 493 11.08 24.58 -19.23
N LEU A 494 11.75 25.34 -20.11
CA LEU A 494 12.51 26.52 -19.69
C LEU A 494 11.62 27.62 -19.08
N VAL A 495 10.38 27.75 -19.55
CA VAL A 495 9.38 28.63 -18.90
C VAL A 495 9.07 28.14 -17.49
N ALA A 496 8.76 26.85 -17.33
CA ALA A 496 8.49 26.26 -16.01
C ALA A 496 9.68 26.37 -15.05
N GLN A 497 10.90 26.16 -15.53
CA GLN A 497 12.12 26.32 -14.74
C GLN A 497 12.31 27.77 -14.29
N ARG A 498 12.04 28.75 -15.17
CA ARG A 498 12.13 30.16 -14.82
C ARG A 498 11.09 30.56 -13.78
N GLU A 499 9.84 30.13 -13.95
CA GLU A 499 8.74 30.33 -13.01
C GLU A 499 9.07 29.77 -11.61
N LEU A 500 9.73 28.61 -11.55
CA LEU A 500 10.16 28.04 -10.28
C LEU A 500 11.23 28.90 -9.58
N LEU A 501 12.13 29.51 -10.35
CA LEU A 501 13.26 30.30 -9.84
C LEU A 501 12.90 31.77 -9.52
N SER A 502 11.88 32.33 -10.19
CA SER A 502 11.36 33.69 -9.95
C SER A 502 10.34 33.67 -8.84
#